data_AF-A0A519GD69-F1
#
_entry.id   AF-A0A519GD69-F1
#
_cell.length_a   1.000
_cell.length_b   1.000
_cell.length_c   1.000
_cell.angle_alpha   90.00
_cell.angle_beta   90.00
_cell.angle_gamma   90.00
#
_symmetry.space_group_name_H-M   'P 1'
#
loop_
_entity.id
_entity.type
_entity.pdbx_description
1 polymer ?
#
loop_
_entity_poly.entity_id
_entity_poly.type
_entity_poly.pdbx_seq_one_letter_code
_entity_poly.pdbx_strand_id
1 'polypeptide(L)'
;YGFAAATDPDYVRAAVDAVENADIAALYVPGIATLAELQKAIDAGIKTVRIAVHCTEADCGQQPVEWAKEQGLNVMTFLMMSHKLEAEPLAEQAAKLDSYGADVVYVVDSAGAMVPRHAGDRVAALRQAITADIGFHAHNNLGVGIANALTAAENGATFIDGSLRGLGASAGNAQTEVLAAAFERAGWDTGVDLFTLIDTAEHVVAPLMKEPQIVDETALILGYAGVYSTFFHPTKRAAKKFGVPARDILMELGRRGVIGGQEDMIIDVASELAGPTYETPALARL
;
A
#
# COMPACT_ATOMS: atom_id res chain seq x y z
N TYR A 1 14.62 8.18 -6.01
CA TYR A 1 13.50 8.02 -6.94
C TYR A 1 14.06 7.98 -8.35
N GLY A 2 13.53 7.10 -9.19
CA GLY A 2 13.61 7.31 -10.63
C GLY A 2 12.42 8.18 -11.03
N PHE A 3 12.53 8.88 -12.14
CA PHE A 3 11.35 9.43 -12.81
C PHE A 3 10.71 8.30 -13.62
N ALA A 4 9.39 8.34 -13.76
CA ALA A 4 8.67 7.42 -14.63
C ALA A 4 9.19 7.55 -16.07
N ALA A 5 9.24 6.43 -16.81
CA ALA A 5 9.75 6.43 -18.17
C ALA A 5 8.73 6.99 -19.18
N ALA A 6 7.44 7.00 -18.82
CA ALA A 6 6.35 7.65 -19.52
C ALA A 6 5.43 8.35 -18.51
N THR A 7 4.48 9.15 -19.00
CA THR A 7 3.52 9.84 -18.13
C THR A 7 2.42 8.89 -17.67
N ASP A 8 1.77 9.18 -16.54
CA ASP A 8 0.65 8.36 -16.06
C ASP A 8 -0.48 8.23 -17.10
N PRO A 9 -0.90 9.29 -17.83
CA PRO A 9 -1.87 9.14 -18.91
C PRO A 9 -1.42 8.22 -20.05
N ASP A 10 -0.12 8.16 -20.36
CA ASP A 10 0.38 7.25 -21.41
C ASP A 10 0.30 5.79 -20.96
N TYR A 11 0.64 5.51 -19.70
CA TYR A 11 0.46 4.17 -19.13
C TYR A 11 -1.01 3.78 -19.04
N VAL A 12 -1.89 4.70 -18.63
CA VAL A 12 -3.34 4.46 -18.56
C VAL A 12 -3.90 4.11 -19.93
N ARG A 13 -3.62 4.91 -20.98
CA ARG A 13 -4.12 4.60 -22.34
C ARG A 13 -3.64 3.24 -22.82
N ALA A 14 -2.37 2.93 -22.61
CA ALA A 14 -1.82 1.62 -22.99
C ALA A 14 -2.51 0.47 -22.25
N ALA A 15 -2.88 0.64 -20.98
CA ALA A 15 -3.61 -0.37 -20.22
C ALA A 15 -5.07 -0.49 -20.68
N VAL A 16 -5.76 0.63 -20.89
CA VAL A 16 -7.15 0.68 -21.38
C VAL A 16 -7.27 0.01 -22.75
N ASP A 17 -6.33 0.30 -23.66
CA ASP A 17 -6.30 -0.28 -25.01
C ASP A 17 -6.00 -1.80 -25.01
N ALA A 18 -5.42 -2.33 -23.93
CA ALA A 18 -5.01 -3.72 -23.82
C ALA A 18 -6.07 -4.63 -23.15
N VAL A 19 -7.12 -4.07 -22.55
CA VAL A 19 -8.13 -4.84 -21.80
C VAL A 19 -9.47 -4.84 -22.52
N GLU A 20 -10.13 -6.02 -22.54
CA GLU A 20 -11.50 -6.15 -23.06
C GLU A 20 -12.54 -6.08 -21.95
N ASN A 21 -12.28 -6.76 -20.83
CA ASN A 21 -13.25 -7.00 -19.76
C ASN A 21 -12.85 -6.41 -18.40
N ALA A 22 -11.59 -6.02 -18.23
CA ALA A 22 -11.11 -5.46 -16.97
C ALA A 22 -11.33 -3.95 -16.93
N ASP A 23 -11.68 -3.43 -15.76
CA ASP A 23 -11.64 -2.00 -15.52
C ASP A 23 -10.22 -1.57 -15.15
N ILE A 24 -9.82 -0.38 -15.62
CA ILE A 24 -8.53 0.23 -15.28
C ILE A 24 -8.75 1.26 -14.19
N ALA A 25 -8.14 1.01 -13.03
CA ALA A 25 -8.17 1.91 -11.88
C ALA A 25 -6.88 2.73 -11.76
N ALA A 26 -7.00 3.98 -11.29
CA ALA A 26 -5.87 4.81 -10.89
C ALA A 26 -5.88 5.09 -9.38
N LEU A 27 -4.70 5.18 -8.77
CA LEU A 27 -4.56 5.62 -7.37
C LEU A 27 -4.35 7.14 -7.32
N TYR A 28 -5.13 7.82 -6.50
CA TYR A 28 -5.05 9.25 -6.24
C TYR A 28 -4.75 9.50 -4.76
N VAL A 29 -3.72 10.29 -4.45
CA VAL A 29 -3.38 10.68 -3.07
C VAL A 29 -3.55 12.20 -2.95
N PRO A 30 -4.54 12.67 -2.17
CA PRO A 30 -4.69 14.09 -1.88
C PRO A 30 -3.41 14.66 -1.27
N GLY A 31 -2.95 15.81 -1.76
CA GLY A 31 -1.70 16.44 -1.33
C GLY A 31 -0.46 16.00 -2.12
N ILE A 32 -0.55 14.94 -2.93
CA ILE A 32 0.46 14.58 -3.93
C ILE A 32 -0.03 14.96 -5.33
N ALA A 33 -1.22 14.48 -5.69
CA ALA A 33 -1.85 14.76 -6.97
C ALA A 33 -2.99 15.77 -6.81
N THR A 34 -3.34 16.41 -7.92
CA THR A 34 -4.43 17.40 -8.03
C THR A 34 -5.60 16.82 -8.82
N LEU A 35 -6.80 17.36 -8.64
CA LEU A 35 -7.97 16.97 -9.45
C LEU A 35 -7.73 17.17 -10.95
N ALA A 36 -6.89 18.13 -11.34
CA ALA A 36 -6.49 18.32 -12.73
C ALA A 36 -5.64 17.16 -13.28
N GLU A 37 -4.85 16.49 -12.44
CA GLU A 37 -4.12 15.28 -12.83
C GLU A 37 -5.04 14.07 -12.87
N LEU A 38 -5.99 13.97 -11.93
CA LEU A 38 -7.03 12.93 -11.97
C LEU A 38 -7.89 13.06 -13.24
N GLN A 39 -8.25 14.28 -13.66
CA GLN A 39 -8.96 14.52 -14.92
C GLN A 39 -8.18 13.99 -16.12
N LYS A 40 -6.85 14.15 -16.17
CA LYS A 40 -6.03 13.59 -17.26
C LYS A 40 -6.08 12.06 -17.31
N ALA A 41 -6.21 11.40 -16.15
CA ALA A 41 -6.38 9.95 -16.09
C ALA A 41 -7.79 9.53 -16.56
N ILE A 42 -8.83 10.31 -16.24
CA ILE A 42 -10.20 10.14 -16.77
C ILE A 42 -10.21 10.28 -18.29
N ASP A 43 -9.59 11.34 -18.81
CA ASP A 43 -9.46 11.58 -20.25
C ASP A 43 -8.67 10.47 -20.96
N ALA A 44 -7.82 9.76 -20.22
CA ALA A 44 -7.08 8.59 -20.69
C ALA A 44 -7.87 7.27 -20.59
N GLY A 45 -9.05 7.26 -19.95
CA GLY A 45 -10.02 6.18 -20.03
C GLY A 45 -10.27 5.37 -18.75
N ILE A 46 -9.78 5.80 -17.58
CA ILE A 46 -10.15 5.11 -16.33
C ILE A 46 -11.65 5.26 -16.03
N LYS A 47 -12.23 4.23 -15.41
CA LYS A 47 -13.61 4.30 -14.87
C LYS A 47 -13.65 4.13 -13.35
N THR A 48 -12.55 3.67 -12.75
CA THR A 48 -12.38 3.58 -11.30
C THR A 48 -11.24 4.47 -10.83
N VAL A 49 -11.45 5.15 -9.70
CA VAL A 49 -10.39 5.80 -8.93
C VAL A 49 -10.31 5.21 -7.53
N ARG A 50 -9.08 5.08 -7.02
CA ARG A 50 -8.76 4.67 -5.66
C ARG A 50 -8.18 5.87 -4.92
N ILE A 51 -8.96 6.48 -4.03
CA ILE A 51 -8.54 7.66 -3.28
C ILE A 51 -7.91 7.22 -1.96
N ALA A 52 -6.60 7.44 -1.82
CA ALA A 52 -5.81 7.00 -0.68
C ALA A 52 -5.47 8.14 0.26
N VAL A 53 -5.82 7.94 1.53
CA VAL A 53 -5.56 8.85 2.65
C VAL A 53 -4.89 8.07 3.78
N HIS A 54 -4.16 8.75 4.67
CA HIS A 54 -3.70 8.10 5.90
C HIS A 54 -4.93 7.70 6.74
N CYS A 55 -4.87 6.58 7.46
CA CYS A 55 -6.04 6.05 8.19
C CYS A 55 -6.68 7.01 9.21
N THR A 56 -5.99 8.07 9.63
CA THR A 56 -6.51 9.11 10.53
C THR A 56 -7.15 10.31 9.83
N GLU A 57 -6.93 10.45 8.52
CA GLU A 57 -7.16 11.68 7.73
C GLU A 57 -8.24 11.47 6.66
N ALA A 58 -9.33 10.75 6.99
CA ALA A 58 -10.38 10.45 6.01
C ALA A 58 -11.11 11.69 5.48
N ASP A 59 -11.11 12.78 6.24
CA ASP A 59 -11.67 14.08 5.84
C ASP A 59 -10.96 14.68 4.62
N CYS A 60 -9.66 14.41 4.45
CA CYS A 60 -8.90 14.78 3.24
C CYS A 60 -9.44 14.08 1.98
N GLY A 61 -10.22 13.01 2.14
CA GLY A 61 -10.87 12.28 1.06
C GLY A 61 -12.18 12.90 0.57
N GLN A 62 -12.79 13.83 1.30
CA GLN A 62 -14.13 14.34 0.97
C GLN A 62 -14.21 14.96 -0.43
N GLN A 63 -13.42 16.00 -0.69
CA GLN A 63 -13.40 16.70 -1.98
C GLN A 63 -13.17 15.77 -3.18
N PRO A 64 -12.11 14.93 -3.21
CA PRO A 64 -11.88 14.07 -4.37
C PRO A 64 -12.90 12.94 -4.51
N VAL A 65 -13.49 12.44 -3.42
CA VAL A 65 -14.57 11.42 -3.49
C VAL A 65 -15.79 12.04 -4.15
N GLU A 66 -16.31 13.14 -3.61
CA GLU A 66 -17.49 13.83 -4.12
C GLU A 66 -17.28 14.23 -5.59
N TRP A 67 -16.13 14.83 -5.91
CA TRP A 67 -15.79 15.22 -7.28
C TRP A 67 -15.74 14.02 -8.24
N ALA A 68 -15.12 12.90 -7.85
CA ALA A 68 -15.04 11.71 -8.68
C ALA A 68 -16.41 11.07 -8.93
N LYS A 69 -17.31 11.10 -7.93
CA LYS A 69 -18.70 10.66 -8.08
C LYS A 69 -19.47 11.57 -9.05
N GLU A 70 -19.26 12.88 -9.01
CA GLU A 70 -19.84 13.82 -9.98
C GLU A 70 -19.36 13.56 -11.41
N GLN A 71 -18.13 13.07 -11.59
CA GLN A 71 -17.61 12.62 -12.90
C GLN A 71 -18.13 11.24 -13.33
N GLY A 72 -18.93 10.56 -12.50
CA GLY A 72 -19.50 9.25 -12.80
C GLY A 72 -18.52 8.09 -12.65
N LEU A 73 -17.42 8.27 -11.91
CA LEU A 73 -16.48 7.19 -11.61
C LEU A 73 -17.03 6.24 -10.54
N ASN A 74 -16.55 5.00 -10.58
CA ASN A 74 -16.56 4.12 -9.43
C ASN A 74 -15.43 4.55 -8.48
N VAL A 75 -15.75 4.77 -7.21
CA VAL A 75 -14.84 5.36 -6.23
C VAL A 75 -14.55 4.36 -5.13
N MET A 76 -13.33 3.86 -5.15
CA MET A 76 -12.77 3.10 -4.06
C MET A 76 -11.94 4.03 -3.17
N THR A 77 -11.91 3.79 -1.87
CA THR A 77 -11.13 4.59 -0.91
C THR A 77 -10.20 3.71 -0.09
N PHE A 78 -9.05 4.26 0.28
CA PHE A 78 -7.93 3.53 0.87
C PHE A 78 -7.54 4.19 2.19
N LEU A 79 -7.68 3.48 3.31
CA LEU A 79 -7.18 3.89 4.62
C LEU A 79 -5.76 3.35 4.83
N MET A 80 -4.75 4.06 4.34
CA MET A 80 -3.34 3.66 4.43
C MET A 80 -2.86 3.53 5.87
N MET A 81 -1.89 2.65 6.11
CA MET A 81 -1.32 2.38 7.44
C MET A 81 -2.39 1.96 8.46
N SER A 82 -3.37 1.14 8.05
CA SER A 82 -4.51 0.73 8.88
C SER A 82 -4.14 0.07 10.21
N HIS A 83 -2.90 -0.43 10.38
CA HIS A 83 -2.42 -0.96 11.66
C HIS A 83 -2.21 0.11 12.73
N LYS A 84 -2.16 1.41 12.36
CA LYS A 84 -1.98 2.53 13.30
C LYS A 84 -3.24 2.84 14.11
N LEU A 85 -4.41 2.40 13.64
CA LEU A 85 -5.67 2.53 14.37
C LEU A 85 -6.18 1.15 14.78
N GLU A 86 -6.77 1.08 15.98
CA GLU A 86 -7.59 -0.06 16.37
C GLU A 86 -8.86 -0.15 15.51
N ALA A 87 -9.54 -1.29 15.56
CA ALA A 87 -10.64 -1.60 14.67
C ALA A 87 -11.79 -0.58 14.70
N GLU A 88 -12.23 -0.15 15.90
CA GLU A 88 -13.32 0.82 16.06
C GLU A 88 -12.95 2.22 15.50
N PRO A 89 -11.83 2.87 15.90
CA PRO A 89 -11.43 4.14 15.28
C PRO A 89 -11.21 4.07 13.76
N LEU A 90 -10.74 2.94 13.23
CA LEU A 90 -10.62 2.77 11.79
C LEU A 90 -11.99 2.73 11.11
N ALA A 91 -12.98 2.06 11.73
CA ALA A 91 -14.34 2.01 11.24
C ALA A 91 -15.03 3.38 11.25
N GLU A 92 -14.73 4.25 12.22
CA GLU A 92 -15.19 5.65 12.22
C GLU A 92 -14.66 6.44 11.02
N GLN A 93 -13.42 6.19 10.61
CA GLN A 93 -12.80 6.84 9.45
C GLN A 93 -13.37 6.28 8.14
N ALA A 94 -13.65 4.98 8.10
CA ALA A 94 -14.36 4.35 6.99
C ALA A 94 -15.78 4.91 6.83
N ALA A 95 -16.51 5.13 7.92
CA ALA A 95 -17.86 5.70 7.89
C ALA A 95 -17.90 7.11 7.30
N LYS A 96 -16.84 7.92 7.49
CA LYS A 96 -16.71 9.21 6.80
C LYS A 96 -16.64 9.02 5.29
N LEU A 97 -15.75 8.14 4.81
CA LEU A 97 -15.56 7.87 3.37
C LEU A 97 -16.83 7.30 2.73
N ASP A 98 -17.53 6.40 3.42
CA ASP A 98 -18.86 5.90 3.03
C ASP A 98 -19.85 7.06 2.90
N SER A 99 -19.90 7.96 3.90
CA SER A 99 -20.79 9.13 3.87
C SER A 99 -20.50 10.14 2.75
N TYR A 100 -19.26 10.15 2.22
CA TYR A 100 -18.87 10.98 1.07
C TYR A 100 -19.25 10.34 -0.27
N GLY A 101 -19.64 9.06 -0.27
CA GLY A 101 -20.09 8.34 -1.46
C GLY A 101 -19.09 7.33 -2.02
N ALA A 102 -18.15 6.84 -1.20
CA ALA A 102 -17.30 5.71 -1.60
C ALA A 102 -18.14 4.46 -1.92
N ASP A 103 -17.84 3.81 -3.05
CA ASP A 103 -18.45 2.52 -3.42
C ASP A 103 -17.76 1.35 -2.70
N VAL A 104 -16.45 1.47 -2.45
CA VAL A 104 -15.64 0.49 -1.70
C VAL A 104 -14.71 1.21 -0.72
N VAL A 105 -14.57 0.72 0.52
CA VAL A 105 -13.58 1.21 1.50
C VAL A 105 -12.59 0.10 1.86
N TYR A 106 -11.30 0.37 1.70
CA TYR A 106 -10.23 -0.59 1.94
C TYR A 106 -9.55 -0.41 3.28
N VAL A 107 -9.34 -1.53 3.96
CA VAL A 107 -8.30 -1.68 4.99
C VAL A 107 -6.97 -1.97 4.28
N VAL A 108 -5.95 -1.15 4.54
CA VAL A 108 -4.68 -1.19 3.80
C VAL A 108 -3.51 -1.41 4.75
N ASP A 109 -2.90 -2.59 4.68
CA ASP A 109 -1.69 -2.97 5.43
C ASP A 109 -0.43 -2.42 4.77
N SER A 110 -0.29 -1.09 4.70
CA SER A 110 0.81 -0.46 3.97
C SER A 110 2.21 -0.81 4.51
N ALA A 111 2.31 -1.24 5.76
CA ALA A 111 3.56 -1.66 6.40
C ALA A 111 3.77 -3.19 6.39
N GLY A 112 2.78 -3.98 5.95
CA GLY A 112 2.80 -5.44 6.11
C GLY A 112 2.97 -5.86 7.57
N ALA A 113 2.34 -5.12 8.48
CA ALA A 113 2.51 -5.21 9.93
C ALA A 113 1.35 -5.95 10.62
N MET A 114 0.26 -6.21 9.90
CA MET A 114 -0.87 -6.94 10.44
C MET A 114 -0.64 -8.45 10.39
N VAL A 115 -1.23 -9.14 11.36
CA VAL A 115 -1.40 -10.60 11.36
C VAL A 115 -2.89 -10.93 11.17
N PRO A 116 -3.28 -12.18 10.89
CA PRO A 116 -4.63 -12.49 10.42
C PRO A 116 -5.75 -11.96 11.32
N ARG A 117 -5.58 -12.09 12.65
CA ARG A 117 -6.53 -11.53 13.62
C ARG A 117 -6.73 -10.02 13.46
N HIS A 118 -5.65 -9.26 13.28
CA HIS A 118 -5.72 -7.82 13.11
C HIS A 118 -6.47 -7.42 11.83
N ALA A 119 -6.30 -8.18 10.75
CA ALA A 119 -7.01 -7.99 9.49
C ALA A 119 -8.51 -8.28 9.66
N GLY A 120 -8.86 -9.44 10.25
CA GLY A 120 -10.24 -9.83 10.51
C GLY A 120 -10.98 -8.84 11.40
N ASP A 121 -10.38 -8.45 12.54
CA ASP A 121 -10.99 -7.52 13.50
C ASP A 121 -11.35 -6.17 12.84
N ARG A 122 -10.46 -5.63 11.99
CA ARG A 122 -10.69 -4.37 11.27
C ARG A 122 -11.78 -4.49 10.21
N VAL A 123 -11.74 -5.55 9.40
CA VAL A 123 -12.77 -5.76 8.37
C VAL A 123 -14.14 -5.98 9.01
N ALA A 124 -14.23 -6.76 10.08
CA ALA A 124 -15.47 -6.97 10.81
C ALA A 124 -16.04 -5.65 11.38
N ALA A 125 -15.18 -4.78 11.91
CA ALA A 125 -15.59 -3.47 12.41
C ALA A 125 -16.09 -2.55 11.27
N LEU A 126 -15.38 -2.49 10.14
CA LEU A 126 -15.85 -1.77 8.95
C LEU A 126 -17.21 -2.31 8.50
N ARG A 127 -17.40 -3.64 8.47
CA ARG A 127 -18.64 -4.27 8.01
C ARG A 127 -19.85 -3.88 8.86
N GLN A 128 -19.65 -3.60 10.14
CA GLN A 128 -20.68 -3.11 11.04
C GLN A 128 -20.97 -1.61 10.90
N ALA A 129 -20.01 -0.83 10.41
CA ALA A 129 -20.08 0.63 10.40
C ALA A 129 -20.50 1.24 9.05
N ILE A 130 -20.28 0.54 7.94
CA ILE A 130 -20.46 1.10 6.58
C ILE A 130 -21.38 0.27 5.71
N THR A 131 -21.96 0.91 4.69
CA THR A 131 -22.79 0.27 3.66
C THR A 131 -22.03 -0.08 2.40
N ALA A 132 -20.99 0.69 2.06
CA ALA A 132 -20.04 0.38 0.99
C ALA A 132 -19.49 -1.05 1.07
N ASP A 133 -19.00 -1.55 -0.06
CA ASP A 133 -18.22 -2.78 -0.10
C ASP A 133 -16.89 -2.59 0.63
N ILE A 134 -16.28 -3.70 1.07
CA ILE A 134 -15.03 -3.64 1.83
C ILE A 134 -13.93 -4.31 1.05
N GLY A 135 -12.81 -3.59 0.96
CA GLY A 135 -11.59 -4.09 0.36
C GLY A 135 -10.50 -4.40 1.38
N PHE A 136 -9.59 -5.29 1.02
CA PHE A 136 -8.37 -5.54 1.78
C PHE A 136 -7.13 -5.54 0.89
N HIS A 137 -6.11 -4.77 1.30
CA HIS A 137 -4.82 -4.69 0.62
C HIS A 137 -3.70 -5.11 1.56
N ALA A 138 -2.97 -6.16 1.19
CA ALA A 138 -1.94 -6.78 2.02
C ALA A 138 -0.53 -6.60 1.44
N HIS A 139 0.42 -6.18 2.29
CA HIS A 139 1.85 -6.38 2.05
C HIS A 139 2.36 -7.65 2.72
N ASN A 140 3.44 -8.22 2.19
CA ASN A 140 3.94 -9.53 2.60
C ASN A 140 5.19 -9.47 3.50
N ASN A 141 5.45 -8.35 4.18
CA ASN A 141 6.67 -8.13 4.99
C ASN A 141 6.85 -9.15 6.13
N LEU A 142 5.75 -9.68 6.67
CA LEU A 142 5.76 -10.75 7.69
C LEU A 142 5.45 -12.14 7.11
N GLY A 143 5.35 -12.28 5.78
CA GLY A 143 5.04 -13.54 5.11
C GLY A 143 3.59 -14.02 5.27
N VAL A 144 2.70 -13.17 5.79
CA VAL A 144 1.30 -13.51 6.09
C VAL A 144 0.28 -12.77 5.22
N GLY A 145 0.70 -12.15 4.11
CA GLY A 145 -0.18 -11.36 3.24
C GLY A 145 -1.38 -12.16 2.69
N ILE A 146 -1.14 -13.41 2.27
CA ILE A 146 -2.19 -14.32 1.79
C ILE A 146 -3.15 -14.70 2.92
N ALA A 147 -2.61 -15.04 4.10
CA ALA A 147 -3.42 -15.40 5.26
C ALA A 147 -4.29 -14.22 5.73
N ASN A 148 -3.74 -13.01 5.73
CA ASN A 148 -4.48 -11.79 6.04
C ASN A 148 -5.63 -11.57 5.04
N ALA A 149 -5.40 -11.79 3.74
CA ALA A 149 -6.42 -11.64 2.71
C ALA A 149 -7.57 -12.67 2.85
N LEU A 150 -7.26 -13.94 3.12
CA LEU A 150 -8.27 -14.96 3.40
C LEU A 150 -9.10 -14.59 4.64
N THR A 151 -8.44 -14.23 5.74
CA THR A 151 -9.15 -13.84 6.97
C THR A 151 -9.95 -12.55 6.80
N ALA A 152 -9.48 -11.58 6.02
CA ALA A 152 -10.26 -10.40 5.67
C ALA A 152 -11.54 -10.79 4.91
N ALA A 153 -11.45 -11.69 3.93
CA ALA A 153 -12.61 -12.17 3.19
C ALA A 153 -13.61 -12.91 4.09
N GLU A 154 -13.13 -13.79 4.96
CA GLU A 154 -13.95 -14.49 5.98
C GLU A 154 -14.74 -13.53 6.88
N ASN A 155 -14.25 -12.30 7.06
CA ASN A 155 -14.89 -11.27 7.90
C ASN A 155 -15.69 -10.23 7.10
N GLY A 156 -15.85 -10.41 5.78
CA GLY A 156 -16.75 -9.62 4.95
C GLY A 156 -16.10 -8.69 3.93
N ALA A 157 -14.78 -8.80 3.70
CA ALA A 157 -14.16 -8.15 2.55
C ALA A 157 -14.55 -8.88 1.25
N THR A 158 -15.04 -8.13 0.27
CA THR A 158 -15.47 -8.63 -1.05
C THR A 158 -14.50 -8.22 -2.17
N PHE A 159 -13.60 -7.28 -1.88
CA PHE A 159 -12.52 -6.88 -2.79
C PHE A 159 -11.15 -7.22 -2.17
N ILE A 160 -10.28 -7.86 -2.93
CA ILE A 160 -8.93 -8.23 -2.46
C ILE A 160 -7.90 -7.77 -3.49
N ASP A 161 -6.92 -7.01 -3.03
CA ASP A 161 -5.80 -6.62 -3.86
C ASP A 161 -4.70 -7.68 -3.86
N GLY A 162 -4.10 -7.87 -5.04
CA GLY A 162 -2.84 -8.57 -5.20
C GLY A 162 -2.02 -8.00 -6.35
N SER A 163 -0.80 -8.48 -6.52
CA SER A 163 -0.02 -8.26 -7.73
C SER A 163 0.70 -9.53 -8.17
N LEU A 164 0.88 -9.70 -9.49
CA LEU A 164 1.59 -10.86 -10.03
C LEU A 164 3.01 -10.92 -9.48
N ARG A 165 3.46 -12.12 -9.05
CA ARG A 165 4.75 -12.33 -8.38
C ARG A 165 4.92 -11.52 -7.09
N GLY A 166 3.86 -10.91 -6.58
CA GLY A 166 3.90 -9.99 -5.45
C GLY A 166 4.61 -8.69 -5.78
N LEU A 167 4.78 -8.32 -7.05
CA LEU A 167 5.48 -7.10 -7.45
C LEU A 167 4.89 -5.87 -6.72
N GLY A 168 5.70 -5.22 -5.89
CA GLY A 168 5.24 -4.14 -5.03
C GLY A 168 6.37 -3.57 -4.19
N ALA A 169 6.02 -2.76 -3.19
CA ALA A 169 7.00 -2.22 -2.25
C ALA A 169 7.47 -3.29 -1.25
N SER A 170 8.73 -3.19 -0.80
CA SER A 170 9.32 -4.05 0.23
C SER A 170 9.37 -5.54 -0.13
N ALA A 171 8.80 -6.45 0.67
CA ALA A 171 8.67 -7.88 0.33
C ALA A 171 7.53 -8.16 -0.65
N GLY A 172 6.90 -7.11 -1.18
CA GLY A 172 5.83 -7.21 -2.16
C GLY A 172 4.44 -7.20 -1.55
N ASN A 173 3.46 -7.31 -2.44
CA ASN A 173 2.05 -7.49 -2.10
C ASN A 173 1.72 -8.98 -1.97
N ALA A 174 0.50 -9.30 -1.53
CA ALA A 174 -0.06 -10.62 -1.75
C ALA A 174 -0.02 -11.00 -3.25
N GLN A 175 0.51 -12.17 -3.57
CA GLN A 175 0.70 -12.59 -4.96
C GLN A 175 -0.66 -12.96 -5.58
N THR A 176 -1.06 -12.37 -6.70
CA THR A 176 -2.39 -12.59 -7.31
C THR A 176 -2.62 -14.05 -7.67
N GLU A 177 -1.63 -14.71 -8.26
CA GLU A 177 -1.67 -16.13 -8.61
C GLU A 177 -1.82 -17.04 -7.39
N VAL A 178 -1.23 -16.66 -6.25
CA VAL A 178 -1.36 -17.41 -4.99
C VAL A 178 -2.69 -17.12 -4.32
N LEU A 179 -3.18 -15.87 -4.38
CA LEU A 179 -4.53 -15.52 -3.91
C LEU A 179 -5.58 -16.33 -4.66
N ALA A 180 -5.52 -16.37 -5.99
CA ALA A 180 -6.44 -17.14 -6.82
C ALA A 180 -6.48 -18.62 -6.38
N ALA A 181 -5.32 -19.26 -6.29
CA ALA A 181 -5.23 -20.64 -5.82
C ALA A 181 -5.73 -20.81 -4.37
N ALA A 182 -5.36 -19.92 -3.46
CA ALA A 182 -5.73 -20.01 -2.05
C ALA A 182 -7.24 -19.84 -1.83
N PHE A 183 -7.87 -18.88 -2.51
CA PHE A 183 -9.31 -18.66 -2.47
C PHE A 183 -10.08 -19.83 -3.06
N GLU A 184 -9.66 -20.36 -4.22
CA GLU A 184 -10.27 -21.55 -4.81
C GLU A 184 -10.18 -22.75 -3.86
N ARG A 185 -9.02 -22.96 -3.23
CA ARG A 185 -8.82 -24.02 -2.22
C ARG A 185 -9.64 -23.79 -0.95
N ALA A 186 -9.96 -22.55 -0.61
CA ALA A 186 -10.86 -22.19 0.48
C ALA A 186 -12.35 -22.31 0.09
N GLY A 187 -12.67 -22.67 -1.16
CA GLY A 187 -14.03 -22.85 -1.65
C GLY A 187 -14.70 -21.59 -2.19
N TRP A 188 -13.92 -20.54 -2.48
CA TRP A 188 -14.41 -19.28 -3.04
C TRP A 188 -14.25 -19.29 -4.56
N ASP A 189 -15.28 -18.82 -5.26
CA ASP A 189 -15.20 -18.55 -6.70
C ASP A 189 -14.73 -17.11 -6.91
N THR A 190 -13.57 -16.98 -7.54
CA THR A 190 -12.93 -15.70 -7.84
C THR A 190 -13.16 -15.26 -9.29
N GLY A 191 -13.67 -16.15 -10.15
CA GLY A 191 -13.84 -15.89 -11.58
C GLY A 191 -12.54 -15.69 -12.37
N VAL A 192 -11.36 -15.91 -11.77
CA VAL A 192 -10.06 -15.77 -12.44
C VAL A 192 -9.51 -17.11 -12.93
N ASP A 193 -8.84 -17.09 -14.08
CA ASP A 193 -8.14 -18.25 -14.60
C ASP A 193 -6.75 -18.37 -13.94
N LEU A 194 -6.63 -19.33 -13.02
CA LEU A 194 -5.40 -19.61 -12.27
C LEU A 194 -4.21 -19.89 -13.19
N PHE A 195 -4.38 -20.69 -14.24
CA PHE A 195 -3.25 -21.08 -15.09
C PHE A 195 -2.77 -19.92 -15.95
N THR A 196 -3.69 -19.12 -16.48
CA THR A 196 -3.32 -17.87 -17.17
C THR A 196 -2.59 -16.90 -16.25
N LEU A 197 -2.97 -16.79 -14.97
CA LEU A 197 -2.25 -15.97 -13.99
C LEU A 197 -0.84 -16.50 -13.72
N ILE A 198 -0.66 -17.81 -13.55
CA ILE A 198 0.65 -18.45 -13.36
C ILE A 198 1.55 -18.18 -14.56
N ASP A 199 1.06 -18.42 -15.78
CA ASP A 199 1.83 -18.22 -17.00
C ASP A 199 2.24 -16.75 -17.15
N THR A 200 1.33 -15.81 -16.85
CA THR A 200 1.65 -14.37 -16.90
C THR A 200 2.68 -13.99 -15.82
N ALA A 201 2.54 -14.52 -14.59
CA ALA A 201 3.48 -14.28 -13.51
C ALA A 201 4.90 -14.75 -13.86
N GLU A 202 5.03 -15.96 -14.40
CA GLU A 202 6.33 -16.60 -14.64
C GLU A 202 6.96 -16.22 -15.99
N HIS A 203 6.16 -16.01 -17.03
CA HIS A 203 6.66 -15.78 -18.39
C HIS A 203 6.63 -14.32 -18.84
N VAL A 204 5.87 -13.45 -18.16
CA VAL A 204 5.80 -12.01 -18.48
C VAL A 204 6.39 -11.18 -17.34
N VAL A 205 5.92 -11.37 -16.11
CA VAL A 205 6.31 -10.49 -14.99
C VAL A 205 7.70 -10.83 -14.47
N ALA A 206 8.01 -12.11 -14.21
CA ALA A 206 9.30 -12.50 -13.66
C ALA A 206 10.51 -12.03 -14.51
N PRO A 207 10.51 -12.09 -15.86
CA PRO A 207 11.59 -11.54 -16.68
C PRO A 207 11.78 -10.02 -16.57
N LEU A 208 10.74 -9.27 -16.19
CA LEU A 208 10.80 -7.80 -16.02
C LEU A 208 11.29 -7.39 -14.63
N MET A 209 11.26 -8.29 -13.66
CA MET A 209 11.68 -8.00 -12.29
C MET A 209 13.21 -7.85 -12.22
N LYS A 210 13.67 -6.74 -11.64
CA LYS A 210 15.11 -6.51 -11.40
C LYS A 210 15.65 -7.35 -10.25
N GLU A 211 14.79 -7.67 -9.29
CA GLU A 211 15.09 -8.46 -8.10
C GLU A 211 13.81 -9.17 -7.62
N PRO A 212 13.95 -10.34 -6.96
CA PRO A 212 12.80 -11.05 -6.43
C PRO A 212 12.21 -10.31 -5.22
N GLN A 213 10.88 -10.35 -5.09
CA GLN A 213 10.18 -9.87 -3.90
C GLN A 213 10.28 -10.94 -2.82
N ILE A 214 11.08 -10.68 -1.78
CA ILE A 214 11.34 -11.62 -0.70
C ILE A 214 11.29 -10.92 0.65
N VAL A 215 11.01 -11.69 1.70
CA VAL A 215 11.18 -11.24 3.08
C VAL A 215 12.66 -11.33 3.44
N ASP A 216 13.39 -10.24 3.19
CA ASP A 216 14.75 -10.05 3.71
C ASP A 216 14.74 -9.33 5.07
N GLU A 217 15.93 -9.08 5.63
CA GLU A 217 16.06 -8.36 6.92
C GLU A 217 15.34 -7.00 6.90
N THR A 218 15.46 -6.22 5.83
CA THR A 218 14.87 -4.88 5.78
C THR A 218 13.35 -4.95 5.72
N ALA A 219 12.81 -5.86 4.91
CA ALA A 219 11.37 -6.08 4.82
C ALA A 219 10.78 -6.58 6.14
N LEU A 220 11.45 -7.55 6.77
CA LEU A 220 11.03 -8.09 8.06
C LEU A 220 10.96 -6.99 9.12
N ILE A 221 11.98 -6.13 9.20
CA ILE A 221 12.00 -5.04 10.18
C ILE A 221 10.96 -3.96 9.86
N LEU A 222 10.66 -3.67 8.58
CA LEU A 222 9.55 -2.77 8.22
C LEU A 222 8.21 -3.27 8.79
N GLY A 223 7.91 -4.56 8.57
CA GLY A 223 6.69 -5.19 9.11
C GLY A 223 6.67 -5.21 10.63
N TYR A 224 7.80 -5.56 11.26
CA TYR A 224 7.91 -5.61 12.72
C TYR A 224 7.79 -4.23 13.39
N ALA A 225 8.41 -3.20 12.81
CA ALA A 225 8.40 -1.84 13.34
C ALA A 225 7.15 -1.04 12.92
N GLY A 226 6.34 -1.58 12.00
CA GLY A 226 5.14 -0.91 11.49
C GLY A 226 5.45 0.37 10.70
N VAL A 227 6.49 0.33 9.87
CA VAL A 227 6.97 1.43 9.03
C VAL A 227 6.54 1.21 7.58
N TYR A 228 6.19 2.31 6.87
CA TYR A 228 5.63 2.27 5.52
C TYR A 228 6.56 1.56 4.51
N SER A 229 6.02 0.61 3.72
CA SER A 229 6.83 -0.30 2.90
C SER A 229 7.70 0.38 1.82
N THR A 230 7.34 1.58 1.36
CA THR A 230 8.15 2.32 0.36
C THR A 230 9.50 2.77 0.92
N PHE A 231 9.68 2.76 2.24
CA PHE A 231 10.92 3.16 2.91
C PHE A 231 12.04 2.12 2.71
N PHE A 232 11.74 0.94 2.16
CA PHE A 232 12.69 -0.15 1.93
C PHE A 232 13.99 0.28 1.21
N HIS A 233 13.91 0.74 -0.03
CA HIS A 233 15.11 1.16 -0.76
C HIS A 233 15.76 2.44 -0.22
N PRO A 234 15.01 3.49 0.16
CA PRO A 234 15.58 4.66 0.85
C PRO A 234 16.41 4.28 2.08
N THR A 235 15.91 3.43 2.97
CA THR A 235 16.62 2.97 4.16
C THR A 235 17.89 2.20 3.79
N LYS A 236 17.83 1.26 2.83
CA LYS A 236 19.03 0.55 2.38
C LYS A 236 20.11 1.50 1.85
N ARG A 237 19.72 2.54 1.11
CA ARG A 237 20.64 3.57 0.63
C ARG A 237 21.22 4.39 1.77
N ALA A 238 20.40 4.81 2.74
CA ALA A 238 20.84 5.58 3.90
C ALA A 238 21.79 4.77 4.79
N ALA A 239 21.43 3.53 5.12
CA ALA A 239 22.28 2.59 5.86
C ALA A 239 23.68 2.46 5.23
N LYS A 240 23.73 2.24 3.91
CA LYS A 240 24.99 2.18 3.16
C LYS A 240 25.76 3.51 3.18
N LYS A 241 25.06 4.65 3.02
CA LYS A 241 25.67 5.99 2.98
C LYS A 241 26.30 6.38 4.32
N PHE A 242 25.61 6.10 5.42
CA PHE A 242 26.01 6.53 6.77
C PHE A 242 26.76 5.45 7.55
N GLY A 243 26.87 4.22 7.02
CA GLY A 243 27.60 3.14 7.68
C GLY A 243 26.89 2.60 8.93
N VAL A 244 25.57 2.72 8.99
CA VAL A 244 24.75 2.26 10.13
C VAL A 244 23.80 1.12 9.70
N PRO A 245 23.42 0.20 10.60
CA PRO A 245 22.50 -0.88 10.27
C PRO A 245 21.12 -0.35 9.85
N ALA A 246 20.55 -0.90 8.76
CA ALA A 246 19.22 -0.55 8.29
C ALA A 246 18.14 -0.80 9.35
N ARG A 247 18.30 -1.87 10.14
CA ARG A 247 17.38 -2.21 11.24
C ARG A 247 17.28 -1.09 12.29
N ASP A 248 18.40 -0.43 12.61
CA ASP A 248 18.45 0.58 13.68
C ASP A 248 17.73 1.85 13.22
N ILE A 249 17.90 2.23 11.94
CA ILE A 249 17.14 3.31 11.31
C ILE A 249 15.64 3.02 11.38
N LEU A 250 15.21 1.83 10.94
CA LEU A 250 13.79 1.48 10.87
C LEU A 250 13.13 1.38 12.25
N MET A 251 13.81 0.82 13.24
CA MET A 251 13.31 0.76 14.61
C MET A 251 13.09 2.16 15.18
N GLU A 252 14.01 3.10 14.90
CA GLU A 252 13.87 4.47 15.34
C GLU A 252 12.76 5.23 14.60
N LEU A 253 12.60 5.02 13.29
CA LEU A 253 11.46 5.57 12.52
C LEU A 253 10.12 5.04 13.04
N GLY A 254 10.06 3.74 13.35
CA GLY A 254 8.88 3.11 13.98
C GLY A 254 8.57 3.74 15.33
N ARG A 255 9.59 3.93 16.18
CA ARG A 255 9.46 4.60 17.49
C ARG A 255 8.99 6.05 17.37
N ARG A 256 9.43 6.77 16.33
CA ARG A 256 9.00 8.16 16.03
C ARG A 256 7.60 8.24 15.40
N GLY A 257 7.01 7.11 15.01
CA GLY A 257 5.68 7.09 14.42
C GLY A 257 5.61 7.69 13.02
N VAL A 258 6.71 7.67 12.25
CA VAL A 258 6.79 8.26 10.90
C VAL A 258 5.78 7.60 9.95
N ILE A 259 5.14 8.41 9.10
CA ILE A 259 4.11 7.99 8.13
C ILE A 259 4.63 8.05 6.69
N GLY A 260 3.85 7.52 5.73
CA GLY A 260 4.21 7.58 4.30
C GLY A 260 4.33 9.03 3.80
N GLY A 261 5.28 9.30 2.91
CA GLY A 261 5.59 10.64 2.41
C GLY A 261 6.66 11.41 3.23
N GLN A 262 7.13 10.84 4.34
CA GLN A 262 8.18 11.42 5.20
C GLN A 262 9.55 10.73 5.02
N GLU A 263 9.92 10.39 3.79
CA GLU A 263 11.17 9.69 3.47
C GLU A 263 12.44 10.49 3.80
N ASP A 264 12.34 11.81 3.97
CA ASP A 264 13.41 12.71 4.42
C ASP A 264 13.91 12.35 5.83
N MET A 265 13.00 11.96 6.73
CA MET A 265 13.32 11.52 8.10
C MET A 265 14.30 10.34 8.16
N ILE A 266 14.37 9.53 7.10
CA ILE A 266 15.30 8.40 6.99
C ILE A 266 16.75 8.88 7.01
N ILE A 267 17.02 10.00 6.33
CA ILE A 267 18.36 10.59 6.25
C ILE A 267 18.74 11.20 7.58
N ASP A 268 17.82 11.89 8.24
CA ASP A 268 18.05 12.51 9.55
C ASP A 268 18.36 11.44 10.61
N VAL A 269 17.52 10.41 10.72
CA VAL A 269 17.76 9.29 11.66
C VAL A 269 19.09 8.59 11.36
N ALA A 270 19.41 8.33 10.09
CA ALA A 270 20.67 7.69 9.73
C ALA A 270 21.89 8.55 10.09
N SER A 271 21.79 9.86 9.90
CA SER A 271 22.84 10.81 10.27
C SER A 271 23.00 10.93 11.78
N GLU A 272 21.91 10.95 12.54
CA GLU A 272 21.93 10.97 14.01
C GLU A 272 22.59 9.69 14.56
N LEU A 273 22.25 8.52 14.02
CA LEU A 273 22.82 7.24 14.42
C LEU A 273 24.31 7.12 14.09
N ALA A 274 24.77 7.73 12.99
CA ALA A 274 26.17 7.74 12.62
C ALA A 274 27.04 8.59 13.57
N GLY A 275 26.41 9.52 14.32
CA GLY A 275 27.10 10.46 15.19
C GLY A 275 27.91 11.51 14.44
N PRO A 276 28.57 12.43 15.16
CA PRO A 276 29.37 13.48 14.56
C PRO A 276 30.59 12.91 13.80
N THR A 277 30.86 13.44 12.61
CA THR A 277 31.98 13.04 11.74
C THR A 277 33.28 13.81 12.02
N TYR A 278 33.26 14.74 12.98
CA TYR A 278 34.41 15.54 13.40
C TYR A 278 34.66 15.34 14.90
N GLU A 279 35.92 15.14 15.27
CA GLU A 279 36.35 15.24 16.66
C GLU A 279 36.10 16.68 17.13
N THR A 280 35.22 16.86 18.12
CA THR A 280 35.13 18.12 18.85
C THR A 280 36.52 18.38 19.45
N PRO A 281 37.25 19.45 19.06
CA PRO A 281 38.56 19.72 19.63
C PRO A 281 38.40 19.80 21.15
N ALA A 282 39.18 19.02 21.89
CA ALA A 282 39.20 19.12 23.34
C ALA A 282 39.49 20.58 23.68
N LEU A 283 38.54 21.25 24.35
CA LEU A 283 38.74 22.58 24.90
C LEU A 283 40.03 22.52 25.72
N ALA A 284 41.08 23.20 25.23
CA ALA A 284 42.32 23.36 25.96
C ALA A 284 41.94 23.94 27.33
N ARG A 285 42.13 23.14 28.38
CA ARG A 285 41.95 23.61 29.75
C ARG A 285 42.95 24.76 29.96
N LEU A 286 42.43 25.98 30.05
CA LEU A 286 43.15 27.17 30.48
C LEU A 286 43.62 27.01 31.93
#